data_AF-A0A521EDF7-F1
#
_entry.id   AF-A0A521EDF7-F1
#
_cell.length_a   1.000
_cell.length_b   1.000
_cell.length_c   1.000
_cell.angle_alpha   90.00
_cell.angle_beta   90.00
_cell.angle_gamma   90.00
#
_symmetry.space_group_name_H-M   'P 1'
#
loop_
_entity.id
_entity.type
_entity.pdbx_description
1 polymer ?
#
loop_
_entity_poly.entity_id
_entity_poly.type
_entity_poly.pdbx_seq_one_letter_code
_entity_poly.pdbx_strand_id
1 'polypeptide(L)'
;MTKWSALFALGLLAACDVPQAPVVTGPDGQSRIEISATGLTCYDRRCLDINPAARSVRMIGNRTTRIPAEIDVSDNLVTPAEFRRLGQVASLAGGVGSRGDSG
;
A
#
# COMPACT_ATOMS: atom_id res chain seq x y z
N MET A 1 -54.74 -3.02 12.66
CA MET A 1 -53.77 -2.33 13.54
C MET A 1 -52.38 -2.85 13.23
N THR A 2 -51.48 -1.90 13.05
CA THR A 2 -50.12 -1.94 12.52
C THR A 2 -49.16 -2.71 13.42
N LYS A 3 -48.25 -3.50 12.85
CA LYS A 3 -46.92 -3.71 13.44
C LYS A 3 -45.89 -4.06 12.36
N TRP A 4 -45.37 -2.98 11.78
CA TRP A 4 -44.02 -2.89 11.24
C TRP A 4 -43.00 -3.51 12.20
N SER A 5 -42.02 -4.23 11.65
CA SER A 5 -40.60 -4.02 11.95
C SER A 5 -39.77 -4.77 10.92
N ALA A 6 -39.40 -4.03 9.87
CA ALA A 6 -38.32 -4.40 8.97
C ALA A 6 -37.01 -4.44 9.79
N LEU A 7 -36.45 -5.63 9.98
CA LEU A 7 -35.08 -5.75 10.47
C LEU A 7 -34.14 -5.67 9.27
N PHE A 8 -33.88 -4.42 8.91
CA PHE A 8 -32.82 -3.98 8.02
C PHE A 8 -31.49 -4.26 8.74
N ALA A 9 -30.95 -5.46 8.60
CA ALA A 9 -29.60 -5.77 9.01
C ALA A 9 -28.63 -5.13 8.01
N LEU A 10 -28.45 -3.81 8.13
CA LEU A 10 -27.31 -3.10 7.56
C LEU A 10 -26.05 -3.64 8.26
N GLY A 11 -25.43 -4.64 7.64
CA GLY A 11 -24.05 -5.00 7.95
C GLY A 11 -23.20 -3.76 7.74
N LEU A 12 -22.72 -3.19 8.85
CA LEU A 12 -21.66 -2.20 8.88
C LEU A 12 -20.52 -2.73 8.01
N LEU A 13 -20.32 -2.12 6.85
CA LEU A 13 -19.08 -2.23 6.10
C LEU A 13 -17.98 -1.80 7.07
N ALA A 14 -17.23 -2.75 7.59
CA ALA A 14 -15.95 -2.48 8.21
C ALA A 14 -15.12 -1.79 7.13
N ALA A 15 -15.07 -0.46 7.16
CA ALA A 15 -14.04 0.28 6.48
C ALA A 15 -12.73 -0.24 7.09
N CYS A 16 -11.98 -1.03 6.33
CA CYS A 16 -10.63 -1.39 6.71
C CYS A 16 -9.81 -0.09 6.73
N ASP A 17 -9.82 0.61 7.85
CA ASP A 17 -8.89 1.70 8.12
C ASP A 17 -7.49 1.07 8.20
N VAL A 18 -6.82 0.99 7.05
CA VAL A 18 -5.42 0.61 7.03
C VAL A 18 -4.66 1.78 7.67
N PRO A 19 -3.99 1.57 8.81
CA PRO A 19 -3.34 2.64 9.53
C PRO A 19 -2.30 3.31 8.62
N GLN A 20 -2.27 4.65 8.62
CA GLN A 20 -1.22 5.39 7.94
C GLN A 20 0.13 5.00 8.55
N ALA A 21 1.13 4.81 7.70
CA ALA A 21 2.47 4.45 8.10
C ALA A 21 3.10 5.56 8.97
N PRO A 22 3.80 5.21 10.06
CA PRO A 22 4.49 6.18 10.88
C PRO A 22 5.50 6.97 10.04
N VAL A 23 5.54 8.29 10.25
CA VAL A 23 6.61 9.14 9.72
C VAL A 23 7.51 9.50 10.88
N VAL A 24 8.77 9.07 10.81
CA VAL A 24 9.81 9.34 11.80
C VAL A 24 10.83 10.32 11.22
N THR A 25 11.41 11.14 12.08
CA THR A 25 12.53 12.00 11.69
C THR A 25 13.82 11.21 11.88
N GLY A 26 14.55 11.01 10.80
CA GLY A 26 15.86 10.36 10.81
C GLY A 26 16.93 11.20 11.54
N PRO A 27 18.08 10.59 11.86
CA PRO A 27 19.20 11.28 12.52
C PRO A 27 19.79 12.43 11.70
N ASP A 28 19.55 12.43 10.39
CA ASP A 28 19.89 13.46 9.42
C ASP A 28 18.84 14.59 9.32
N GLY A 29 17.78 14.54 10.13
CA GLY A 29 16.68 15.50 10.11
C GLY A 29 15.68 15.29 8.97
N GLN A 30 15.84 14.24 8.17
CA GLN A 30 14.93 13.93 7.07
C GLN A 30 13.72 13.14 7.55
N SER A 31 12.55 13.38 6.94
CA SER A 31 11.37 12.55 7.17
C SER A 31 11.52 11.19 6.48
N ARG A 32 11.23 10.13 7.22
CA ARG A 32 11.26 8.74 6.76
C ARG A 32 9.95 8.06 7.14
N ILE A 33 9.44 7.24 6.25
CA ILE A 33 8.22 6.45 6.42
C ILE A 33 8.68 5.05 6.83
N GLU A 34 8.13 4.56 7.94
CA GLU A 34 8.37 3.21 8.41
C GLU A 34 7.53 2.22 7.60
N ILE A 35 8.19 1.23 7.01
CA ILE A 35 7.56 0.13 6.29
C ILE A 35 6.97 -0.80 7.34
N SER A 36 5.66 -1.05 7.23
CA SER A 36 4.97 -1.96 8.15
C SER A 36 5.59 -3.36 8.13
N ALA A 37 5.63 -4.04 9.28
CA ALA A 37 6.07 -5.44 9.37
C ALA A 37 5.23 -6.39 8.49
N THR A 38 3.98 -6.03 8.18
CA THR A 38 3.11 -6.77 7.26
C THR A 38 3.36 -6.44 5.78
N GLY A 39 4.29 -5.53 5.49
CA GLY A 39 4.60 -4.99 4.16
C GLY A 39 3.62 -3.91 3.68
N LEU A 40 2.35 -3.98 4.10
CA LEU A 40 1.34 -3.00 3.72
C LEU A 40 1.58 -1.64 4.41
N THR A 41 2.03 -0.68 3.62
CA THR A 41 2.44 0.66 4.06
C THR A 41 1.59 1.69 3.32
N CYS A 42 0.78 2.44 4.07
CA CYS A 42 -0.09 3.47 3.50
C CYS A 42 0.42 4.87 3.83
N TYR A 43 0.65 5.69 2.81
CA TYR A 43 1.09 7.07 2.98
C TYR A 43 0.53 7.95 1.86
N ASP A 44 0.08 9.16 2.21
CA ASP A 44 -0.48 10.16 1.28
C ASP A 44 -1.54 9.57 0.33
N ARG A 45 -2.55 8.90 0.91
CA ARG A 45 -3.68 8.27 0.19
C ARG A 45 -3.29 7.12 -0.75
N ARG A 46 -2.08 6.58 -0.64
CA ARG A 46 -1.63 5.40 -1.41
C ARG A 46 -1.20 4.30 -0.47
N CYS A 47 -1.57 3.07 -0.80
CA CYS A 47 -1.16 1.88 -0.05
C CYS A 47 -0.32 0.99 -0.94
N LEU A 48 0.90 0.71 -0.50
CA LEU A 48 1.85 -0.16 -1.18
C LEU A 48 2.18 -1.33 -0.27
N ASP A 49 2.15 -2.52 -0.82
CA ASP A 49 2.72 -3.72 -0.21
C ASP A 49 4.20 -3.77 -0.59
N ILE A 50 5.05 -3.38 0.36
CA ILE A 50 6.50 -3.29 0.19
C ILE A 50 7.12 -4.45 0.96
N ASN A 51 7.89 -5.29 0.27
CA ASN A 51 8.64 -6.37 0.86
C ASN A 51 10.15 -6.10 0.70
N PRO A 52 10.82 -5.58 1.75
CA PRO A 52 12.25 -5.32 1.74
C PRO A 52 13.09 -6.57 1.52
N ALA A 53 12.73 -7.69 2.14
CA ALA A 53 13.46 -8.95 2.05
C ALA A 53 13.47 -9.51 0.62
N ALA A 54 12.35 -9.41 -0.09
CA ALA A 54 12.24 -9.83 -1.48
C ALA A 54 12.57 -8.70 -2.49
N ARG A 55 12.91 -7.50 -2.01
CA ARG A 55 13.04 -6.26 -2.80
C ARG A 55 11.91 -6.08 -3.82
N SER A 56 10.67 -6.28 -3.37
CA SER A 56 9.49 -6.19 -4.25
C SER A 56 8.46 -5.22 -3.70
N VAL A 57 7.71 -4.61 -4.61
CA VAL A 57 6.65 -3.67 -4.28
C VAL A 57 5.42 -3.94 -5.15
N ARG A 58 4.25 -3.80 -4.55
CA ARG A 58 2.96 -3.95 -5.21
C ARG A 58 2.01 -2.87 -4.76
N MET A 59 1.29 -2.27 -5.71
CA MET A 59 0.13 -1.45 -5.38
C MET A 59 -1.10 -2.37 -5.29
N ILE A 60 -1.99 -2.13 -4.33
CA ILE A 60 -3.22 -2.93 -4.21
C ILE A 60 -4.00 -2.89 -5.54
N GLY A 61 -4.33 -4.06 -6.09
CA GLY A 61 -4.95 -4.20 -7.43
C GLY A 61 -3.97 -4.39 -8.59
N ASN A 62 -2.67 -4.14 -8.38
CA ASN A 62 -1.63 -4.28 -9.38
C ASN A 62 -0.76 -5.52 -9.17
N ARG A 63 0.05 -5.83 -10.19
CA ARG A 63 1.08 -6.87 -10.12
C ARG A 63 2.24 -6.42 -9.23
N THR A 64 2.89 -7.41 -8.62
CA THR A 64 4.16 -7.20 -7.92
C THR A 64 5.25 -6.88 -8.93
N THR A 65 6.05 -5.86 -8.62
CA THR A 65 7.23 -5.47 -9.39
C THR A 65 8.44 -5.32 -8.48
N ARG A 66 9.63 -5.20 -9.07
CA ARG A 66 10.88 -5.08 -8.34
C ARG A 66 11.08 -3.65 -7.85
N ILE A 67 11.60 -3.49 -6.64
CA ILE A 67 12.07 -2.21 -6.11
C ILE A 67 13.33 -1.78 -6.89
N PRO A 68 13.36 -0.56 -7.47
CA PRO A 68 14.56 -0.03 -8.11
C PRO A 68 15.81 -0.15 -7.25
N ALA A 69 16.98 -0.37 -7.85
CA ALA A 69 18.22 -0.59 -7.11
C ALA A 69 18.65 0.66 -6.32
N GLU A 70 18.30 1.84 -6.83
CA GLU A 70 18.62 3.13 -6.19
C GLU A 70 17.80 3.44 -4.94
N ILE A 71 16.73 2.68 -4.66
CA ILE A 71 15.92 2.87 -3.46
C ILE A 71 16.41 1.88 -2.40
N ASP A 72 16.85 2.43 -1.27
CA ASP A 72 17.20 1.63 -0.11
C ASP A 72 15.96 1.38 0.75
N VAL A 73 15.76 0.11 1.09
CA VAL A 73 14.66 -0.36 1.96
C VAL A 73 15.18 -1.25 3.08
N SER A 74 16.51 -1.39 3.21
CA SER A 74 17.17 -2.36 4.09
C SER A 74 16.87 -2.10 5.56
N ASP A 75 16.67 -0.82 5.92
CA ASP A 75 16.35 -0.39 7.29
C ASP A 75 14.84 -0.38 7.58
N ASN A 76 14.01 -0.94 6.68
CA ASN A 76 12.54 -0.81 6.74
C ASN A 76 12.06 0.65 6.76
N LEU A 77 12.87 1.56 6.22
CA LEU A 77 12.58 2.99 6.15
C LEU A 77 12.72 3.45 4.71
N VAL A 78 11.82 4.32 4.27
CA VAL A 78 11.91 5.00 2.97
C VAL A 78 11.57 6.46 3.12
N THR A 79 12.21 7.33 2.35
CA THR A 79 11.79 8.74 2.30
C THR A 79 10.43 8.89 1.61
N PRO A 80 9.68 9.97 1.87
CA PRO A 80 8.47 10.29 1.12
C PRO A 80 8.69 10.41 -0.41
N ALA A 81 9.89 10.78 -0.85
CA ALA A 81 10.24 10.82 -2.27
C ALA A 81 10.36 9.40 -2.86
N GLU A 82 11.05 8.51 -2.16
CA GLU A 82 11.20 7.11 -2.56
C GLU A 82 9.86 6.38 -2.54
N PHE A 83 9.03 6.58 -1.51
CA PHE A 83 7.69 5.99 -1.45
C PHE A 83 6.82 6.40 -2.64
N ARG A 84 6.87 7.67 -3.05
CA ARG A 84 6.18 8.14 -4.27
C ARG A 84 6.71 7.46 -5.53
N ARG A 85 8.03 7.29 -5.64
CA ARG A 85 8.66 6.60 -6.78
C ARG A 85 8.30 5.12 -6.82
N LEU A 86 8.28 4.42 -5.68
CA LEU A 86 7.79 3.06 -5.54
C LEU A 86 6.34 2.94 -6.03
N GLY A 87 5.48 3.88 -5.64
CA GLY A 87 4.10 3.91 -6.10
C GLY A 87 3.96 4.10 -7.61
N GLN A 88 4.80 4.92 -8.23
CA GLN A 88 4.84 5.07 -9.69
C GLN A 88 5.25 3.75 -10.36
N VAL A 89 6.34 3.13 -9.93
CA VAL A 89 6.83 1.86 -10.50
C VAL A 89 5.79 0.74 -10.32
N ALA A 90 5.15 0.65 -9.15
CA ALA A 90 4.09 -0.30 -8.90
C ALA A 90 2.82 -0.03 -9.74
N SER A 91 2.51 1.24 -10.02
CA SER A 91 1.40 1.59 -10.92
C SER A 91 1.65 1.14 -12.37
N LEU A 92 2.91 1.23 -12.81
CA LEU A 92 3.35 0.82 -14.15
C LEU A 92 3.41 -0.71 -14.33
N ALA A 93 3.40 -1.49 -13.25
CA ALA A 93 3.40 -2.96 -13.31
C ALA A 93 2.11 -3.55 -13.93
N GLY A 94 1.05 -2.75 -14.03
CA GLY A 94 -0.24 -3.14 -14.59
C GLY A 94 -1.13 -3.92 -13.61
N GLY A 95 -2.43 -3.97 -13.92
CA GLY A 95 -3.44 -4.64 -13.11
C GLY A 95 -3.31 -6.17 -13.15
N VAL A 96 -3.70 -6.84 -12.06
CA VAL A 96 -3.68 -8.31 -11.99
C VAL A 96 -4.59 -8.95 -13.07
N GLY A 97 -5.64 -8.24 -13.52
CA GLY A 97 -6.61 -8.69 -14.54
C GLY A 97 -6.34 -8.22 -15.99
N SER A 98 -5.28 -7.47 -16.29
CA SER A 98 -5.07 -6.87 -17.63
C SER A 98 -4.51 -7.85 -18.68
N ARG A 99 -4.61 -9.17 -18.46
CA ARG A 99 -4.42 -10.19 -19.49
C ARG A 99 -5.80 -10.72 -19.86
N GLY A 100 -6.54 -9.95 -20.65
CA GLY A 100 -7.69 -10.44 -21.41
C GLY A 100 -7.21 -10.86 -22.79
N ASP A 101 -7.55 -12.09 -23.17
CA ASP A 101 -7.51 -12.70 -24.51
C ASP A 101 -6.42 -12.26 -25.50
N SER A 102 -5.44 -13.14 -25.69
CA SER A 102 -4.80 -13.33 -27.00
C SER A 102 -4.37 -14.78 -27.09
N GLY A 103 -5.13 -15.61 -27.82
CA GLY A 103 -4.81 -17.00 -28.13
C GLY A 103 -6.04 -17.83 -28.40
#